data_AF-A0A4R6LC56-F1
#
_entry.id   AF-A0A4R6LC56-F1
#
_cell.length_a   1.000
_cell.length_b   1.000
_cell.length_c   1.000
_cell.angle_alpha   90.00
_cell.angle_beta   90.00
_cell.angle_gamma   90.00
#
_symmetry.space_group_name_H-M   'P 1'
#
loop_
_entity.id
_entity.type
_entity.pdbx_description
1 polymer ?
#
loop_
_entity_poly.entity_id
_entity_poly.type
_entity_poly.pdbx_seq_one_letter_code
_entity_poly.pdbx_strand_id
1 'polypeptide(L)' 'MFQKGQKVQQEFGIQVMEVIGFEPELIENVITQWEDEEGTIVTGKFMESQLLPAEE' A
#
# COMPACT_ATOMS: atom_id res chain seq x y z
N MET A 1 1.05 2.71 12.53
CA MET A 1 0.70 3.76 11.56
C MET A 1 1.81 3.92 10.56
N PHE A 2 1.50 3.57 9.32
CA PHE A 2 2.37 3.84 8.16
C PHE A 2 2.52 5.34 7.92
N GLN A 3 3.50 5.71 7.11
CA GLN A 3 3.73 7.08 6.65
C GLN A 3 3.57 7.19 5.14
N LYS A 4 3.19 8.36 4.62
CA LYS A 4 3.22 8.60 3.17
C LYS A 4 4.66 8.44 2.66
N GLY A 5 4.81 7.82 1.50
CA GLY A 5 6.10 7.45 0.92
C GLY A 5 6.68 6.14 1.46
N GLN A 6 6.10 5.56 2.51
CA GLN A 6 6.57 4.28 3.04
C GLN A 6 6.26 3.14 2.08
N LYS A 7 7.24 2.25 1.87
CA LYS A 7 7.05 1.01 1.12
C LYS A 7 6.41 -0.06 2.01
N VAL A 8 5.38 -0.71 1.49
CA VAL A 8 4.57 -1.71 2.17
C VAL A 8 4.25 -2.85 1.22
N GLN A 9 3.96 -4.02 1.77
CA GLN A 9 3.51 -5.19 1.02
C GLN A 9 2.40 -5.90 1.78
N GLN A 10 1.58 -6.69 1.08
CA GLN A 10 0.63 -7.57 1.77
C GLN A 10 1.37 -8.79 2.35
N GLU A 11 0.84 -9.37 3.43
CA GLU A 11 1.46 -10.52 4.11
C GLU A 11 1.77 -11.71 3.19
N PHE A 12 0.96 -11.92 2.16
CA PHE A 12 1.15 -12.97 1.14
C PHE A 12 1.44 -12.42 -0.26
N GLY A 13 1.71 -11.11 -0.37
CA GLY A 13 1.94 -10.43 -1.64
C GLY A 13 3.43 -10.37 -1.98
N ILE A 14 3.75 -10.52 -3.27
CA ILE A 14 5.11 -10.27 -3.79
C ILE A 14 5.33 -8.82 -4.24
N GLN A 15 4.27 -8.01 -4.22
CA GLN A 15 4.26 -6.65 -4.75
C GLN A 15 4.53 -5.63 -3.66
N VAL A 16 5.59 -4.86 -3.85
CA VAL A 16 5.91 -3.70 -3.02
C VAL A 16 5.15 -2.49 -3.54
N MET A 17 4.41 -1.85 -2.65
CA MET A 17 3.58 -0.68 -2.91
C MET A 17 4.04 0.49 -2.06
N GLU A 18 3.72 1.70 -2.48
CA GLU A 18 4.01 2.92 -1.72
C GLU A 18 2.74 3.49 -1.13
N VAL A 19 2.77 3.85 0.15
CA VAL A 19 1.64 4.53 0.80
C VAL A 19 1.54 5.97 0.29
N ILE A 20 0.42 6.34 -0.30
CA ILE A 20 0.17 7.68 -0.86
C ILE A 20 -0.87 8.47 -0.08
N GLY A 21 -1.68 7.81 0.75
CA GLY A 21 -2.79 8.45 1.43
C GLY A 21 -3.43 7.59 2.51
N PHE A 22 -4.31 8.23 3.26
CA PHE A 22 -5.13 7.59 4.28
C PHE A 22 -6.55 8.12 4.21
N GLU A 23 -7.53 7.25 4.42
CA GLU A 23 -8.96 7.56 4.51
C GLU A 23 -9.50 7.05 5.84
N PRO A 24 -9.30 7.80 6.94
CA PRO A 24 -9.61 7.32 8.29
C PRO A 24 -11.10 7.09 8.57
N GLU A 25 -11.98 7.58 7.69
CA GLU A 25 -13.43 7.35 7.76
C GLU A 25 -13.85 6.00 7.16
N LEU A 26 -12.94 5.33 6.45
CA LEU A 26 -13.19 4.05 5.80
C LEU A 26 -12.48 2.91 6.54
N ILE A 27 -13.03 1.70 6.41
CA ILE A 27 -12.41 0.48 6.97
C ILE A 27 -11.07 0.21 6.28
N GLU A 28 -11.02 0.38 4.95
CA GLU A 28 -9.80 0.38 4.16
C GLU A 28 -9.17 1.78 4.21
N ASN A 29 -8.38 2.02 5.24
CA ASN A 29 -7.91 3.35 5.59
C ASN A 29 -6.54 3.71 5.02
N VAL A 30 -5.85 2.81 4.30
CA VAL A 30 -4.54 3.05 3.69
C VAL A 30 -4.65 2.98 2.17
N ILE A 31 -4.23 4.04 1.49
CA ILE A 31 -4.14 4.10 0.03
C ILE A 31 -2.70 3.87 -0.38
N THR A 32 -2.47 2.92 -1.28
CA THR A 32 -1.15 2.61 -1.83
C THR A 32 -1.13 2.74 -3.36
N GLN A 33 0.06 2.84 -3.94
CA GLN A 33 0.27 2.74 -5.39
C GLN A 33 1.48 1.87 -5.73
N TRP A 34 1.49 1.30 -6.93
CA TRP A 34 2.62 0.58 -7.50
C TRP A 34 2.57 0.65 -9.03
N GLU A 35 3.69 0.33 -9.66
CA GLU A 35 3.75 0.13 -11.11
C GLU A 35 3.57 -1.36 -11.42
N ASP A 36 2.66 -1.69 -12.32
CA ASP A 36 2.48 -3.06 -12.80
C ASP A 36 3.46 -3.43 -13.91
N GLU A 37 3.37 -4.67 -14.41
CA GLU A 37 4.27 -5.18 -15.45
C GLU A 37 4.14 -4.45 -16.80
N GLU A 38 3.05 -3.72 -17.00
CA GLU A 38 2.78 -2.93 -18.22
C GLU A 38 3.25 -1.47 -18.09
N GLY A 39 3.82 -1.10 -16.93
CA GLY A 39 4.24 0.28 -16.63
C GLY A 39 3.08 1.19 -16.22
N THR A 40 1.93 0.62 -15.87
CA THR A 40 0.77 1.40 -15.44
C THR A 40 0.81 1.62 -13.93
N ILE A 41 0.58 2.87 -13.50
CA ILE A 41 0.45 3.18 -12.07
C ILE A 41 -0.93 2.75 -11.60
N VAL A 42 -0.95 1.73 -10.75
CA VAL A 42 -2.15 1.18 -10.12
C VAL A 42 -2.22 1.65 -8.68
N THR A 43 -3.44 1.91 -8.20
CA THR A 43 -3.70 2.27 -6.80
C THR A 43 -4.56 1.21 -6.12
N GLY A 44 -4.24 0.89 -4.86
CA GLY A 44 -5.01 -0.02 -4.02
C GLY A 44 -5.42 0.64 -2.71
N LYS A 45 -6.50 0.13 -2.11
CA LYS A 45 -6.95 0.50 -0.77
C LYS A 45 -6.94 -0.74 0.10
N PHE A 46 -6.37 -0.63 1.29
CA PHE A 46 -6.19 -1.76 2.19
C PHE A 46 -6.46 -1.34 3.62
N MET A 47 -6.83 -2.31 4.45
CA MET A 47 -6.78 -2.13 5.90
C MET A 47 -5.32 -2.12 6.35
N GLU A 48 -4.98 -1.28 7.34
CA GLU A 48 -3.62 -1.26 7.92
C GLU A 48 -3.15 -2.66 8.37
N SER A 49 -4.06 -3.50 8.88
CA SER A 49 -3.74 -4.86 9.35
C SER A 49 -3.38 -5.86 8.25
N GLN A 50 -3.62 -5.54 6.98
CA GLN A 50 -3.27 -6.41 5.84
C GLN A 50 -1.89 -6.09 5.27
N LEU A 51 -1.30 -4.98 5.70
CA LEU A 51 -0.04 -4.47 5.19
C LEU A 51 1.08 -4.69 6.21
N LEU A 52 2.26 -4.99 5.70
CA LEU A 52 3.50 -5.04 6.43
C LEU A 52 4.48 -4.05 5.79
N PRO A 53 5.38 -3.43 6.57
CA PRO A 53 6.51 -2.72 6.00
C PRO A 53 7.27 -3.64 5.05
N ALA A 54 7.53 -3.19 3.83
CA ALA A 54 8.52 -3.83 2.98
C ALA A 54 9.88 -3.33 3.50
N GLU A 55 10.58 -4.17 4.26
CA GLU A 55 11.97 -3.87 4.65
C GLU A 55 12.81 -3.70 3.37
N GLU A 56 13.76 -2.75 3.39
CA GLU A 56 14.70 -2.46 2.28
C GLU A 56 15.56 -3.68 1.90
#